data_AF-A0A7C5DNV4-F1
#
_entry.id   AF-A0A7C5DNV4-F1
#
_cell.length_a   1.000
_cell.length_b   1.000
_cell.length_c   1.000
_cell.angle_alpha   90.00
_cell.angle_beta   90.00
_cell.angle_gamma   90.00
#
_symmetry.space_group_name_H-M   'P 1'
#
loop_
_entity.id
_entity.type
_entity.pdbx_description
1 polymer ?
#
loop_
_entity_poly.entity_id
_entity_poly.type
_entity_poly.pdbx_seq_one_letter_code
_entity_poly.pdbx_strand_id
1 'polypeptide(L)' 'TCYWPLYEVVEGVYKVNYKPKEKLPIEEWLKPQGRFRHLFKSEDGKKLIAELQAAVDRHWEELLRKERCTQEA' A
#
# COMPACT_ATOMS: atom_id res chain seq x y z
N THR A 1 6.21 -2.95 0.72
CA THR A 1 4.95 -3.16 -0.02
C THR A 1 3.91 -2.08 0.21
N CYS A 2 3.99 -1.24 1.25
CA CYS A 2 3.01 -0.17 1.54
C CYS A 2 1.55 -0.64 1.66
N TYR A 3 1.31 -1.94 1.82
CA TYR A 3 -0.02 -2.50 2.00
C TYR A 3 -0.67 -2.01 3.31
N TRP A 4 0.15 -1.89 4.36
CA TRP A 4 -0.24 -1.37 5.65
C TRP A 4 0.60 -0.13 5.98
N PRO A 5 0.20 1.06 5.50
CA PRO A 5 0.93 2.29 5.82
C PRO A 5 0.76 2.65 7.28
N LEU A 6 1.84 3.05 7.94
CA LEU A 6 1.81 3.56 9.31
C LEU A 6 1.81 5.09 9.26
N TYR A 7 0.72 5.70 9.70
CA TYR A 7 0.55 7.14 9.73
C TYR A 7 -0.35 7.54 10.90
N GLU A 8 -0.25 8.79 11.30
CA GLU A 8 -1.09 9.42 12.31
C GLU A 8 -1.82 10.62 11.71
N VAL A 9 -2.98 10.93 12.27
CA VAL A 9 -3.75 12.13 11.94
C VAL A 9 -4.05 12.85 13.24
N VAL A 10 -3.48 14.03 13.42
CA VAL A 10 -3.65 14.86 14.64
C VAL A 10 -4.23 16.18 14.21
N GLU A 11 -5.42 16.52 14.70
CA GLU A 11 -6.12 17.78 14.36
C GLU A 11 -6.27 18.02 12.84
N GLY A 12 -6.42 16.95 12.07
CA GLY A 12 -6.53 17.00 10.61
C GLY A 12 -5.18 17.03 9.88
N VAL A 13 -4.05 17.14 10.59
CA VAL A 13 -2.70 17.05 10.05
C VAL A 13 -2.28 15.59 9.92
N TYR A 14 -2.00 15.17 8.69
CA TYR A 14 -1.52 13.82 8.38
C TYR A 14 0.00 13.77 8.51
N LYS A 15 0.51 12.71 9.14
CA LYS A 15 1.95 12.43 9.23
C LYS A 15 2.20 10.96 8.96
N VAL A 16 2.95 10.65 7.91
CA VAL A 16 3.34 9.28 7.60
C VAL A 16 4.56 8.91 8.42
N ASN A 17 4.38 8.02 9.39
CA ASN A 17 5.40 7.64 10.37
C ASN A 17 6.48 6.72 9.79
N TYR A 18 6.12 5.89 8.81
CA TYR A 18 7.08 5.00 8.16
C TYR A 18 6.99 5.12 6.64
N LYS A 19 8.06 5.66 6.05
CA LYS A 19 8.27 5.71 4.61
C LYS A 19 9.36 4.70 4.25
N PRO A 20 9.03 3.57 3.62
CA PRO A 20 10.05 2.61 3.20
C PRO A 20 10.98 3.27 2.17
N LYS A 21 12.28 3.00 2.28
CA LYS A 21 13.30 3.49 1.31
C LYS A 21 13.05 2.92 -0.09
N GLU A 22 12.65 1.66 -0.15
CA GLU A 22 12.33 0.95 -1.38
C GLU A 22 10.95 0.32 -1.28
N LYS A 23 10.13 0.55 -2.31
CA LYS A 23 8.78 -0.01 -2.38
C LYS A 23 8.83 -1.39 -3.03
N LEU A 24 8.83 -2.43 -2.20
CA LEU A 24 8.73 -3.81 -2.68
C LEU A 24 7.33 -4.09 -3.30
N PRO A 25 7.23 -4.97 -4.31
CA PRO A 25 5.95 -5.43 -4.88
C PRO A 25 5.05 -6.11 -3.85
N ILE A 26 3.73 -6.03 -4.03
CA ILE A 26 2.74 -6.60 -3.11
C ILE A 26 2.86 -8.12 -2.99
N GLU A 27 3.34 -8.77 -4.05
CA GLU A 27 3.58 -10.20 -4.08
C GLU A 27 4.51 -10.68 -2.97
N GLU A 28 5.55 -9.91 -2.63
CA GLU A 28 6.49 -10.27 -1.55
C GLU A 28 5.79 -10.33 -0.19
N TRP A 29 4.71 -9.55 -0.01
CA TRP A 29 3.89 -9.60 1.18
C TRP A 29 2.84 -10.72 1.10
N LEU A 30 2.27 -11.00 -0.07
CA LEU A 30 1.24 -12.02 -0.27
C LEU A 30 1.76 -13.47 -0.26
N LYS A 31 2.94 -13.72 -0.85
CA LYS A 31 3.58 -15.05 -0.98
C LYS A 31 3.68 -15.84 0.34
N PRO A 32 4.16 -15.27 1.47
CA PRO A 32 4.25 -16.02 2.72
C PRO A 32 2.88 -16.30 3.37
N GLN A 33 1.81 -15.62 2.94
CA GLN A 33 0.50 -15.76 3.54
C GLN A 33 -0.30 -16.90 2.89
N GLY A 34 -0.51 -17.98 3.64
CA GLY A 34 -1.23 -19.18 3.17
C GLY A 34 -2.61 -18.89 2.53
N ARG A 35 -3.33 -17.88 3.03
CA ARG A 35 -4.64 -17.47 2.53
C ARG A 35 -4.63 -17.01 1.07
N PHE A 36 -3.51 -16.52 0.55
CA PHE A 36 -3.42 -16.00 -0.82
C PHE A 36 -2.82 -17.01 -1.81
N ARG A 37 -2.44 -18.21 -1.36
CA ARG A 37 -1.82 -19.24 -2.22
C ARG A 37 -2.63 -19.60 -3.46
N HIS A 38 -3.97 -19.50 -3.40
CA HIS A 38 -4.83 -19.82 -4.53
C HIS A 38 -4.77 -18.76 -5.64
N LEU A 39 -4.51 -17.49 -5.30
CA LEU A 39 -4.39 -16.40 -6.27
C LEU A 39 -3.16 -16.56 -7.18
N PHE A 40 -2.11 -17.22 -6.70
CA PHE A 40 -0.90 -17.48 -7.49
C PHE A 40 -1.04 -18.67 -8.45
N LYS A 41 -2.13 -19.44 -8.38
CA LYS A 41 -2.33 -20.66 -9.17
C LYS A 41 -3.21 -20.46 -10.41
N SER A 42 -3.92 -19.34 -10.52
CA SER A 42 -4.81 -19.04 -11.65
C SER A 42 -4.39 -17.75 -12.36
N GLU A 43 -4.68 -17.67 -13.67
CA GLU A 43 -4.43 -16.45 -14.45
C GLU A 43 -5.30 -15.28 -13.98
N ASP A 44 -6.53 -15.54 -13.55
CA ASP A 44 -7.39 -14.49 -12.98
C ASP A 44 -6.87 -14.01 -11.63
N GLY A 45 -6.25 -14.88 -10.84
CA GLY A 45 -5.59 -14.50 -9.59
C GLY A 45 -4.39 -13.58 -9.82
N LYS A 46 -3.61 -13.78 -10.90
CA LYS A 46 -2.54 -12.86 -11.30
C LYS A 46 -3.07 -11.47 -11.68
N LYS A 47 -4.20 -11.40 -12.40
CA LYS A 47 -4.87 -10.12 -12.72
C LYS A 47 -5.29 -9.39 -11.44
N LEU A 48 -5.91 -10.11 -10.50
CA LEU A 48 -6.28 -9.59 -9.18
C LEU A 48 -5.07 -9.05 -8.39
N ILE A 49 -3.93 -9.74 -8.43
CA ILE A 49 -2.69 -9.27 -7.79
C ILE A 49 -2.21 -7.97 -8.42
N ALA A 50 -2.28 -7.83 -9.75
CA ALA A 50 -1.91 -6.60 -10.44
C ALA A 50 -2.87 -5.43 -10.09
N GLU A 51 -4.17 -5.69 -10.03
CA GLU A 51 -5.16 -4.70 -9.58
C GLU A 51 -4.93 -4.28 -8.13
N LEU A 52 -4.57 -5.22 -7.26
CA LEU A 52 -4.24 -4.96 -5.87
C LEU A 52 -2.98 -4.10 -5.74
N GLN A 53 -1.95 -4.38 -6.53
CA GLN A 53 -0.74 -3.55 -6.61
C GLN A 53 -1.11 -2.11 -6.97
N ALA A 54 -1.90 -1.91 -8.03
CA ALA A 54 -2.34 -0.59 -8.47
C ALA A 54 -3.17 0.13 -7.39
N ALA A 55 -4.04 -0.58 -6.67
CA ALA A 55 -4.81 0.01 -5.58
C ALA A 55 -3.93 0.46 -4.41
N VAL A 56 -2.96 -0.36 -4.01
CA VAL A 56 -1.97 0.00 -2.97
C VAL A 56 -1.13 1.19 -3.39
N ASP A 57 -0.76 1.27 -4.67
CA ASP A 57 -0.01 2.39 -5.22
C ASP A 57 -0.82 3.70 -5.14
N ARG A 58 -2.09 3.67 -5.59
CA ARG A 58 -2.98 4.82 -5.48
C ARG A 58 -3.20 5.29 -4.04
N HIS A 59 -3.49 4.36 -3.12
CA HIS A 59 -3.70 4.72 -1.71
C HIS A 59 -2.44 5.32 -1.07
N TRP A 60 -1.26 4.82 -1.44
CA TRP A 60 0.00 5.37 -0.95
C TRP A 60 0.23 6.80 -1.46
N GLU A 61 -0.02 7.05 -2.74
CA GLU A 61 0.08 8.39 -3.33
C GLU A 61 -0.90 9.38 -2.71
N GLU A 62 -2.15 8.95 -2.49
CA GLU A 62 -3.16 9.74 -1.80
C GLU A 62 -2.75 10.10 -0.38
N LEU A 63 -2.20 9.15 0.37
CA LEU A 63 -1.72 9.39 1.73
C LEU A 63 -0.57 10.40 1.75
N LEU A 64 0.40 10.27 0.84
CA LEU A 64 1.48 11.24 0.69
C LEU A 64 0.96 12.62 0.26
N ARG A 65 -0.08 12.68 -0.57
CA ARG A 65 -0.73 13.95 -0.93
C ARG A 65 -1.41 14.60 0.27
N LYS A 66 -2.14 13.82 1.07
CA LYS A 66 -2.78 14.30 2.31
C LYS A 66 -1.74 14.83 3.30
N GLU A 67 -0.64 14.10 3.49
CA GLU A 67 0.49 14.55 4.32
C GLU A 67 1.02 15.92 3.86
N ARG A 68 1.33 16.08 2.56
CA ARG A 68 1.81 17.38 2.03
C ARG A 68 0.80 18.50 2.23
N CYS A 69 -0.45 18.30 1.83
CA CYS A 69 -1.46 19.35 1.88
C CYS A 69 -1.85 19.79 3.30
N THR A 70 -1.70 18.90 4.29
CA THR A 70 -2.10 19.20 5.67
C THR A 70 -0.95 19.65 6.57
N GLN A 71 0.31 19.48 6.14
CA GLN A 71 1.47 20.08 6.83
C GLN A 71 1.77 21.51 6.37
N GLU A 72 1.25 21.92 5.23
CA GLU A 72 1.43 23.26 4.66
C GLU A 72 0.32 24.27 5.08
N ALA A 73 -0.68 23.81 5.84
CA ALA A 73 -1.82 24.61 6.33
C ALA A 73 -1.65 24.98 7.81
#